data_AF-A0A820UBM7-F1
#
_entry.id   AF-A0A820UBM7-F1
#
_cell.length_a   1.000
_cell.length_b   1.000
_cell.length_c   1.000
_cell.angle_alpha   90.00
_cell.angle_beta   90.00
_cell.angle_gamma   90.00
#
_symmetry.space_group_name_H-M   'P 1'
#
loop_
_entity.id
_entity.type
_entity.pdbx_description
1 polymer ?
#
loop_
_entity_poly.entity_id
_entity_poly.type
_entity_poly.pdbx_seq_one_letter_code
_entity_poly.pdbx_strand_id
1 'polypeptide(L)'
;MAWYGQIEQLQTIFDELERLLPSGAQLTSFIATTVHFMDCLINNQRGNLFTNVYHNSTVRPFLLPYIPSYARLSHRKWFRYAFIHAFHYYCSFEDFEDERIYIEAIFLANGYSLDFVKYHWRQFLKRFNFSLIELTDLN
;
A
#
# COMPACT_ATOMS: atom_id res chain seq x y z
N MET A 1 17.91 2.28 11.53
CA MET A 1 17.98 2.71 12.94
C MET A 1 16.74 2.12 13.61
N ALA A 2 16.93 1.04 14.37
CA ALA A 2 15.84 0.14 14.73
C ALA A 2 15.27 0.51 16.11
N TRP A 3 13.96 0.78 16.15
CA TRP A 3 13.20 1.27 17.32
C TRP A 3 12.83 0.13 18.28
N TYR A 4 13.77 -0.75 18.63
CA TYR A 4 13.49 -1.94 19.45
C TYR A 4 13.49 -1.69 20.98
N GLY A 5 13.61 -0.44 21.43
CA GLY A 5 13.81 -0.13 22.85
C GLY A 5 12.61 0.40 23.65
N GLN A 6 11.44 0.66 23.04
CA GLN A 6 10.48 1.60 23.66
C GLN A 6 9.12 1.03 24.10
N ILE A 7 8.74 -0.22 23.81
CA ILE A 7 7.39 -0.71 24.19
C ILE A 7 7.25 -0.89 25.71
N GLU A 8 8.24 -1.52 26.35
CA GLU A 8 8.24 -1.69 27.82
C GLU A 8 8.36 -0.35 28.55
N GLN A 9 9.11 0.60 27.96
CA GLN A 9 9.22 1.97 28.47
C GLN A 9 7.90 2.74 28.32
N LEU A 10 7.19 2.58 27.21
CA LEU A 10 5.87 3.17 26.98
C LEU A 10 4.84 2.59 27.96
N GLN A 11 4.86 1.28 28.21
CA GLN A 11 4.00 0.66 29.22
C GLN A 11 4.26 1.23 30.61
N THR A 12 5.53 1.37 30.99
CA THR A 12 5.90 1.98 32.28
C THR A 12 5.37 3.42 32.41
N ILE A 13 5.44 4.21 31.33
CA ILE A 13 4.92 5.58 31.30
C ILE A 13 3.39 5.59 31.40
N PHE A 14 2.70 4.70 30.69
CA PHE A 14 1.25 4.58 30.78
C PHE A 14 0.78 4.18 32.19
N ASP A 15 1.45 3.23 32.82
CA ASP A 15 1.16 2.79 34.19
C ASP A 15 1.37 3.93 35.21
N GLU A 16 2.40 4.75 35.02
CA GLU A 16 2.67 5.91 35.88
C GLU A 16 1.60 7.00 35.72
N LEU A 17 1.18 7.28 34.49
CA LEU A 17 0.10 8.22 34.19
C LEU A 17 -1.24 7.76 34.77
N GLU A 18 -1.52 6.45 34.73
CA GLU A 18 -2.77 5.89 35.25
C GLU A 18 -2.85 6.01 36.79
N ARG A 19 -1.71 5.93 37.49
CA ARG A 19 -1.63 6.17 38.95
C ARG A 19 -1.85 7.62 39.35
N LEU A 20 -1.59 8.56 38.44
CA LEU A 20 -1.75 10.00 38.69
C LEU A 20 -3.17 10.50 38.41
N LEU A 21 -4.05 9.66 37.85
CA LEU A 21 -5.41 10.05 37.53
C LEU A 21 -6.32 10.10 38.78
N PRO A 22 -7.22 11.10 38.87
CA PRO A 22 -8.18 11.19 39.97
C PRO A 22 -9.20 10.04 39.92
N SER A 23 -9.75 9.69 41.08
CA SER A 23 -10.70 8.59 41.25
C SER A 23 -11.93 8.78 40.35
N GLY A 24 -12.06 7.92 39.33
CA GLY A 24 -13.15 7.93 38.35
C GLY A 24 -12.74 8.26 36.92
N ALA A 25 -11.50 8.70 36.68
CA ALA A 25 -10.96 8.84 35.34
C ALA A 25 -10.25 7.55 34.89
N GLN A 26 -10.52 7.09 33.67
CA GLN A 26 -9.80 5.99 33.02
C GLN A 26 -8.95 6.52 31.88
N LEU A 27 -7.71 6.05 31.79
CA LEU A 27 -6.87 6.30 30.64
C LEU A 27 -7.23 5.31 29.53
N THR A 28 -7.64 5.79 28.36
CA THR A 28 -7.77 4.94 27.18
C THR A 28 -6.58 5.19 26.28
N SER A 29 -5.56 4.35 26.37
CA SER A 29 -4.41 4.40 25.47
C SER A 29 -4.63 3.42 24.31
N PHE A 30 -4.36 3.89 23.10
CA PHE A 30 -4.27 3.03 21.93
C PHE A 30 -2.94 3.34 21.25
N ILE A 31 -2.11 2.31 21.11
CA ILE A 31 -0.98 2.39 20.18
C ILE A 31 -1.61 2.10 18.82
N ALA A 32 -1.84 3.15 18.02
CA ALA A 32 -2.29 2.97 16.65
C ALA A 32 -1.20 2.15 15.92
N THR A 33 -1.50 0.88 15.65
CA THR A 33 -0.64 0.01 14.86
C THR A 33 -0.67 0.41 13.39
N THR A 34 -1.60 1.26 12.97
CA THR A 34 -1.71 1.73 11.60
C THR A 34 -2.02 3.22 11.54
N VAL A 35 -1.35 3.93 10.63
CA VAL A 35 -1.66 5.32 10.28
C VAL A 35 -1.73 5.48 8.76
N HIS A 36 -2.65 6.33 8.31
CA HIS A 36 -2.79 6.68 6.90
C HIS A 36 -2.13 8.03 6.64
N PHE A 37 -1.31 8.11 5.60
CA PHE A 37 -0.75 9.36 5.11
C PHE A 37 -0.81 9.37 3.60
N MET A 38 -1.67 10.24 3.03
CA MET A 38 -1.95 10.26 1.59
C MET A 38 -2.43 8.87 1.12
N ASP A 39 -1.74 8.29 0.13
CA ASP A 39 -2.04 6.98 -0.45
C ASP A 39 -1.21 5.85 0.20
N CYS A 40 -0.61 6.11 1.37
CA CYS A 40 0.22 5.16 2.11
C CYS A 40 -0.45 4.74 3.43
N LEU A 41 -0.53 3.43 3.64
CA LEU A 41 -0.86 2.82 4.92
C LEU A 41 0.45 2.41 5.59
N ILE A 42 0.77 3.02 6.73
CA ILE A 42 1.94 2.67 7.53
C ILE A 42 1.45 1.78 8.68
N ASN A 43 1.98 0.57 8.80
CA ASN A 43 1.70 -0.38 9.86
C ASN A 43 2.95 -0.60 10.74
N ASN A 44 2.83 -0.39 12.05
CA ASN A 44 3.84 -0.73 13.03
C ASN A 44 3.54 -2.13 13.61
N GLN A 45 4.32 -3.12 13.16
CA GLN A 45 4.31 -4.46 13.71
C GLN A 45 5.51 -4.63 14.64
N ARG A 46 5.28 -4.46 15.95
CA ARG A 46 6.27 -4.69 17.02
C ARG A 46 7.58 -3.90 16.84
N GLY A 47 7.50 -2.64 16.43
CA GLY A 47 8.65 -1.76 16.23
C GLY A 47 9.21 -1.76 14.80
N ASN A 48 8.69 -2.61 13.91
CA ASN A 48 8.98 -2.58 12.49
C ASN A 48 7.87 -1.85 11.73
N LEU A 49 8.26 -0.88 10.92
CA LEU A 49 7.34 -0.15 10.06
C LEU A 49 7.24 -0.87 8.71
N PHE A 50 6.01 -1.22 8.35
CA PHE A 50 5.60 -1.74 7.06
C PHE A 50 4.77 -0.68 6.35
N THR A 51 4.91 -0.59 5.04
CA THR A 51 4.14 0.35 4.23
C THR A 51 3.44 -0.38 3.11
N ASN A 52 2.16 -0.07 2.92
CA ASN A 52 1.32 -0.63 1.86
C ASN A 52 0.55 0.52 1.18
N VAL A 53 -0.01 0.29 -0.01
CA VAL A 53 -0.90 1.27 -0.63
C VAL A 53 -2.21 1.33 0.17
N TYR A 54 -2.65 2.54 0.51
CA TYR A 54 -3.94 2.73 1.17
C TYR A 54 -5.05 2.85 0.13
N HIS A 55 -5.98 1.89 0.14
CA HIS A 55 -7.19 1.94 -0.67
C HIS A 55 -8.35 2.49 0.14
N ASN A 56 -8.79 3.70 -0.20
CA ASN A 56 -10.01 4.26 0.36
C ASN A 56 -11.25 3.55 -0.24
N SER A 57 -11.98 2.80 0.57
CA SER A 57 -13.17 2.02 0.17
C SER A 57 -14.33 2.88 -0.35
N THR A 58 -14.32 4.20 -0.09
CA THR A 58 -15.30 5.15 -0.63
C THR A 58 -14.98 5.62 -2.05
N VAL A 59 -13.72 5.45 -2.49
CA VAL A 59 -13.31 5.77 -3.86
C VAL A 59 -13.72 4.61 -4.76
N ARG A 60 -14.60 4.89 -5.72
CA ARG A 60 -15.00 3.86 -6.67
C ARG A 60 -13.83 3.46 -7.58
N PRO A 61 -13.64 2.17 -7.89
CA PRO A 61 -12.59 1.69 -8.79
C PRO A 61 -12.84 2.03 -10.27
N PHE A 62 -13.79 2.91 -10.58
CA PHE A 62 -14.11 3.31 -11.94
C PHE A 62 -13.26 4.51 -12.34
N LEU A 63 -12.32 4.29 -13.26
CA LEU A 63 -11.64 5.36 -14.00
C LEU A 63 -12.61 5.90 -15.03
N LEU A 64 -13.55 6.74 -14.57
CA LEU A 64 -14.45 7.43 -15.47
C LEU A 64 -13.62 8.33 -16.40
N PRO A 65 -13.70 8.14 -17.73
CA PRO A 65 -12.99 8.99 -18.67
C PRO A 65 -13.70 10.35 -18.73
N TYR A 66 -13.43 11.23 -17.78
CA TYR A 66 -14.00 12.58 -17.76
C TYR A 66 -13.53 13.44 -18.95
N ILE A 67 -12.56 12.97 -19.74
CA ILE A 67 -12.04 13.70 -20.91
C ILE A 67 -12.01 12.75 -22.13
N PRO A 68 -12.92 12.93 -23.11
CA PRO A 68 -13.10 12.00 -24.23
C PRO A 68 -11.89 11.89 -25.17
N SER A 69 -11.03 12.89 -25.19
CA SER A 69 -10.00 13.04 -26.23
C SER A 69 -8.72 12.22 -25.99
N TYR A 70 -8.41 11.82 -24.75
CA TYR A 70 -7.14 11.16 -24.42
C TYR A 70 -7.22 10.05 -23.37
N ALA A 71 -8.40 9.46 -23.14
CA ALA A 71 -8.63 8.44 -22.11
C ALA A 71 -7.56 7.31 -22.12
N ARG A 72 -7.19 6.79 -23.30
CA ARG A 72 -6.13 5.77 -23.42
C ARG A 72 -4.75 6.24 -22.95
N LEU A 73 -4.33 7.47 -23.29
CA LEU A 73 -3.03 8.00 -22.88
C LEU A 73 -3.00 8.31 -21.38
N SER A 74 -4.08 8.90 -20.86
CA SER A 74 -4.23 9.17 -19.43
C SER A 74 -4.25 7.88 -18.61
N HIS A 75 -5.00 6.87 -19.06
CA HIS A 75 -5.09 5.60 -18.33
C HIS A 75 -3.81 4.78 -18.47
N ARG A 76 -3.08 4.88 -19.59
CA ARG A 76 -1.71 4.34 -19.70
C ARG A 76 -0.77 4.95 -18.68
N LYS A 77 -0.83 6.27 -18.48
CA LYS A 77 -0.02 6.95 -17.45
C LYS A 77 -0.44 6.45 -16.07
N TRP A 78 -1.74 6.41 -15.79
CA TRP A 78 -2.27 5.91 -14.52
C TRP A 78 -1.80 4.49 -14.21
N PHE A 79 -1.88 3.55 -15.17
CA PHE A 79 -1.39 2.17 -15.02
C PHE A 79 0.07 2.17 -14.56
N ARG A 80 0.93 2.90 -15.27
CA ARG A 80 2.36 2.94 -14.97
C ARG A 80 2.64 3.57 -13.63
N TYR A 81 1.93 4.65 -13.28
CA TYR A 81 2.07 5.29 -11.98
C TYR A 81 1.65 4.37 -10.85
N ALA A 82 0.50 3.68 -10.97
CA ALA A 82 0.02 2.75 -9.96
C ALA A 82 1.04 1.64 -9.67
N PHE A 83 1.65 1.05 -10.70
CA PHE A 83 2.69 0.03 -10.52
C PHE A 83 3.98 0.55 -9.89
N ILE A 84 4.45 1.72 -10.32
CA ILE A 84 5.64 2.35 -9.73
C ILE A 84 5.39 2.71 -8.27
N HIS A 85 4.18 3.19 -7.97
CA HIS A 85 3.75 3.52 -6.63
C HIS A 85 3.72 2.27 -5.76
N ALA A 86 3.02 1.21 -6.18
CA ALA A 86 3.00 -0.08 -5.50
C ALA A 86 4.42 -0.57 -5.19
N PHE A 87 5.31 -0.58 -6.18
CA PHE A 87 6.68 -1.02 -6.01
C PHE A 87 7.47 -0.23 -4.95
N HIS A 88 7.19 1.07 -4.78
CA HIS A 88 7.87 1.88 -3.77
C HIS A 88 7.28 1.75 -2.37
N TYR A 89 5.99 1.41 -2.24
CA TYR A 89 5.35 1.31 -0.94
C TYR A 89 5.55 -0.05 -0.30
N TYR A 90 5.40 -1.14 -1.04
CA TYR A 90 5.43 -2.47 -0.41
C TYR A 90 6.82 -2.88 0.05
N CYS A 91 6.89 -3.37 1.29
CA CYS A 91 8.12 -3.88 1.90
C CYS A 91 8.39 -5.35 1.58
N SER A 92 7.39 -6.09 1.10
CA SER A 92 7.50 -7.50 0.71
C SER A 92 7.10 -7.68 -0.76
N PHE A 93 7.59 -8.76 -1.37
CA PHE A 93 7.20 -9.12 -2.73
C PHE A 93 5.76 -9.66 -2.79
N GLU A 94 5.33 -10.43 -1.78
CA GLU A 94 3.95 -10.94 -1.75
C GLU A 94 2.92 -9.81 -1.71
N ASP A 95 3.13 -8.80 -0.86
CA ASP A 95 2.19 -7.67 -0.77
C ASP A 95 2.18 -6.84 -2.07
N PHE A 96 3.32 -6.76 -2.76
CA PHE A 96 3.40 -6.13 -4.08
C PHE A 96 2.63 -6.93 -5.15
N GLU A 97 2.70 -8.26 -5.12
CA GLU A 97 1.97 -9.11 -6.06
C GLU A 97 0.45 -9.02 -5.87
N ASP A 98 -0.02 -8.94 -4.62
CA ASP A 98 -1.43 -8.71 -4.32
C ASP A 98 -1.90 -7.36 -4.89
N GLU A 99 -1.10 -6.30 -4.73
CA GLU A 99 -1.40 -5.00 -5.31
C GLU A 99 -1.36 -5.01 -6.84
N ARG A 100 -0.40 -5.73 -7.44
CA ARG A 100 -0.36 -5.94 -8.89
C ARG A 100 -1.68 -6.53 -9.37
N ILE A 101 -2.13 -7.63 -8.75
CA ILE A 101 -3.38 -8.30 -9.12
C ILE A 101 -4.57 -7.34 -8.99
N TYR A 102 -4.61 -6.57 -7.91
CA TYR A 102 -5.64 -5.55 -7.69
C TYR A 102 -5.67 -4.49 -8.80
N ILE A 103 -4.52 -3.92 -9.18
CA ILE A 103 -4.41 -2.94 -10.27
C ILE A 103 -4.87 -3.56 -11.59
N GLU A 104 -4.42 -4.78 -11.91
CA GLU A 104 -4.82 -5.50 -13.12
C GLU A 104 -6.34 -5.71 -13.19
N ALA A 105 -6.94 -6.14 -12.07
CA ALA A 105 -8.39 -6.35 -11.95
C ALA A 105 -9.17 -5.06 -12.19
N ILE A 106 -8.72 -3.92 -11.65
CA ILE A 106 -9.33 -2.60 -11.90
C ILE A 106 -9.36 -2.30 -13.39
N PHE A 107 -8.24 -2.47 -14.09
CA PHE A 107 -8.18 -2.16 -15.52
C PHE A 107 -9.10 -3.07 -16.34
N LEU A 108 -9.14 -4.37 -16.04
CA LEU A 108 -10.06 -5.29 -16.71
C LEU A 108 -11.52 -4.90 -16.45
N ALA A 109 -11.87 -4.54 -15.21
CA ALA A 109 -13.21 -4.08 -14.85
C ALA A 109 -13.61 -2.77 -15.56
N ASN A 110 -12.63 -1.93 -15.92
CA ASN A 110 -12.83 -0.71 -16.71
C ASN A 110 -12.84 -0.96 -18.23
N GLY A 111 -12.90 -2.22 -18.68
CA GLY A 111 -13.05 -2.60 -20.09
C GLY A 111 -11.76 -2.66 -20.90
N TYR A 112 -10.60 -2.64 -20.24
CA TYR A 112 -9.31 -2.85 -20.92
C TYR A 112 -9.09 -4.32 -21.26
N SER A 113 -8.43 -4.58 -22.39
CA SER A 113 -8.10 -5.95 -22.78
C SER A 113 -6.98 -6.53 -21.92
N LEU A 114 -6.97 -7.86 -21.78
CA LEU A 114 -5.87 -8.56 -21.12
C LEU A 114 -4.52 -8.28 -21.80
N ASP A 115 -4.50 -8.12 -23.12
CA ASP A 115 -3.28 -7.78 -23.86
C ASP A 115 -2.72 -6.41 -23.49
N PHE A 116 -3.60 -5.43 -23.22
CA PHE A 116 -3.20 -4.10 -22.75
C PHE A 116 -2.50 -4.20 -21.39
N VAL A 117 -3.10 -4.95 -20.45
CA VAL A 117 -2.56 -5.18 -19.11
C VAL A 117 -1.20 -5.88 -19.19
N LYS A 118 -1.12 -7.01 -19.91
CA LYS A 118 0.12 -7.77 -20.11
C LYS A 118 1.21 -6.97 -20.82
N TYR A 119 0.85 -6.11 -21.77
CA TYR A 119 1.80 -5.22 -22.42
C TYR A 119 2.41 -4.26 -21.40
N HIS A 120 1.59 -3.60 -20.58
CA HIS A 120 2.08 -2.62 -19.62
C HIS A 120 2.87 -3.23 -18.47
N TRP A 121 2.49 -4.42 -18.01
CA TRP A 121 3.28 -5.20 -17.07
C TRP A 121 4.69 -5.50 -17.60
N ARG A 122 4.79 -6.00 -18.83
CA ARG A 122 6.11 -6.24 -19.47
C ARG A 122 6.94 -4.97 -19.61
N GLN A 123 6.31 -3.83 -19.90
CA GLN A 123 7.01 -2.54 -19.95
C GLN A 123 7.51 -2.10 -18.57
N PHE A 124 6.77 -2.40 -17.50
CA PHE A 124 7.21 -2.16 -16.13
C PHE A 124 8.44 -3.02 -15.79
N LEU A 125 8.37 -4.34 -16.00
CA LEU A 125 9.51 -5.25 -15.75
C LEU A 125 10.77 -4.80 -16.49
N LYS A 126 10.63 -4.47 -17.78
CA LYS A 126 11.73 -3.97 -18.61
C LYS A 126 12.31 -2.65 -18.07
N ARG A 127 11.50 -1.77 -17.49
CA ARG A 127 11.94 -0.46 -16.97
C ARG A 127 12.80 -0.58 -15.72
N PHE A 128 12.57 -1.62 -14.92
CA PHE A 128 13.28 -1.90 -13.66
C PHE A 128 14.30 -3.04 -13.78
N ASN A 129 14.55 -3.54 -15.00
CA ASN A 129 15.46 -4.65 -15.29
C ASN A 129 15.16 -5.94 -14.50
N PHE A 130 13.89 -6.17 -14.14
CA PHE A 130 13.49 -7.47 -13.63
C PHE A 130 13.58 -8.49 -14.76
N SER A 131 14.37 -9.55 -14.55
CA SER A 131 14.44 -10.64 -15.51
C SER A 131 13.13 -11.44 -15.43
N LEU A 132 12.48 -11.69 -16.57
CA LEU A 132 11.25 -12.50 -16.63
C LEU A 132 11.45 -13.95 -16.13
N ILE A 133 12.71 -14.35 -15.94
CA ILE A 133 13.15 -15.69 -15.55
C ILE A 133 12.94 -15.92 -14.04
N GLU A 134 13.04 -14.88 -13.20
CA GLU A 134 12.88 -15.01 -11.74
C GLU A 134 11.41 -15.15 -11.30
N LEU A 135 10.44 -14.86 -12.18
CA LEU A 135 8.99 -14.96 -11.88
C LEU A 135 8.40 -16.34 -12.22
N THR A 136 9.12 -17.17 -12.97
CA THR A 136 8.69 -18.54 -13.31
C THR A 136 9.14 -19.59 -12.30
N ASP A 137 10.15 -19.28 -11.48
CA ASP A 137 10.73 -20.20 -10.49
C ASP A 137 10.05 -20.12 -9.09
N LEU A 138 8.97 -19.34 -8.96
CA LEU A 138 8.18 -19.17 -7.74
C LEU A 138 6.76 -19.77 -7.80
N ASN A 139 6.49 -20.64 -8.80
CA ASN A 139 5.25 -21.45 -8.87
C ASN A 139 5.50 -22.89 -8.42
#